data_AF-A0A7K1A7Y4-F1
#
_entry.id   AF-A0A7K1A7Y4-F1
#
_cell.length_a   1.000
_cell.length_b   1.000
_cell.length_c   1.000
_cell.angle_alpha   90.00
_cell.angle_beta   90.00
_cell.angle_gamma   90.00
#
_symmetry.space_group_name_H-M   'P 1'
#
loop_
_entity.id
_entity.type
_entity.pdbx_description
1 polymer ?
#
loop_
_entity_poly.entity_id
_entity_poly.type
_entity_poly.pdbx_seq_one_letter_code
_entity_poly.pdbx_strand_id
1 'polypeptide(L)'
;MNLLVVCPHFDPDVAPTGVVMSRIAHELIARGHRLHVVTSLPWYQHHAIDPGWDGQLVRTERTEWGRISRVHPFPTDKRNIPARALAFGGFTALATLVGTFGRVRPDAVLAMSPPLTLGMAGRVSATARRVPLVFNIQDVFPDVAIELGLLTGERVIRGARALERLSYRMSDAVTVLSDDLADNVRAKITIGLTGERAEVQAAKVRVIPNFVDTNAIRPAARENSYREQYGLIGKTVVMYAGNVGFSQSLDLVLDAARSFQTIRPDVVFVINGGGSARPDLEREASSLSNVRFIDMQPIERLPEVLAAGDLHVVP
;
A
#
# COMPACT_ATOMS: atom_id res chain seq x y z
N MET A 1 -25.81 5.78 -1.22
CA MET A 1 -24.94 6.75 -1.94
C MET A 1 -24.26 6.06 -3.12
N ASN A 2 -23.96 6.82 -4.17
CA ASN A 2 -23.06 6.45 -5.25
C ASN A 2 -21.67 7.03 -4.96
N LEU A 3 -20.62 6.22 -4.90
CA LEU A 3 -19.26 6.70 -4.62
C LEU A 3 -18.35 6.46 -5.82
N LEU A 4 -17.49 7.44 -6.11
CA LEU A 4 -16.39 7.27 -7.05
C LEU A 4 -15.13 6.93 -6.25
N VAL A 5 -14.56 5.75 -6.47
CA VAL A 5 -13.30 5.31 -5.86
C VAL A 5 -12.20 5.39 -6.91
N VAL A 6 -11.09 6.07 -6.60
CA VAL A 6 -9.93 6.20 -7.51
C VAL A 6 -8.70 5.65 -6.81
N CYS A 7 -8.18 4.53 -7.30
CA CYS A 7 -7.02 3.84 -6.73
C CYS A 7 -6.09 3.32 -7.84
N PRO A 8 -4.80 3.04 -7.59
CA PRO A 8 -3.92 2.44 -8.57
C PRO A 8 -4.12 0.92 -8.67
N HIS A 9 -4.57 0.25 -7.61
CA HIS A 9 -4.74 -1.20 -7.58
C HIS A 9 -6.09 -1.57 -6.98
N PHE A 10 -6.67 -2.65 -7.48
CA PHE A 10 -7.95 -3.23 -7.06
C PHE A 10 -8.02 -4.67 -7.56
N ASP A 11 -8.84 -5.51 -6.92
CA ASP A 11 -9.01 -6.92 -7.28
C ASP A 11 -9.16 -7.10 -8.81
N PRO A 12 -8.48 -8.06 -9.45
CA PRO A 12 -7.68 -9.14 -8.87
C PRO A 12 -6.20 -8.81 -8.60
N ASP A 13 -5.79 -7.54 -8.70
CA ASP A 13 -4.40 -7.15 -8.42
C ASP A 13 -4.05 -7.40 -6.93
N VAL A 14 -2.87 -7.96 -6.67
CA VAL A 14 -2.41 -8.40 -5.34
C VAL A 14 -1.57 -7.35 -4.60
N ALA A 15 -1.46 -6.13 -5.12
CA ALA A 15 -0.80 -5.04 -4.41
C ALA A 15 -1.39 -4.86 -3.00
N PRO A 16 -0.58 -4.67 -1.93
CA PRO A 16 -1.11 -4.55 -0.56
C PRO A 16 -2.14 -3.44 -0.39
N THR A 17 -1.90 -2.27 -0.99
CA THR A 17 -2.87 -1.17 -0.98
C THR A 17 -4.10 -1.44 -1.85
N GLY A 18 -3.96 -2.28 -2.88
CA GLY A 18 -5.08 -2.82 -3.65
C GLY A 18 -6.00 -3.67 -2.79
N VAL A 19 -5.44 -4.60 -2.00
CA VAL A 19 -6.20 -5.44 -1.05
C VAL A 19 -6.98 -4.58 -0.04
N VAL A 20 -6.34 -3.55 0.52
CA VAL A 20 -7.00 -2.60 1.42
C VAL A 20 -8.16 -1.89 0.73
N MET A 21 -7.94 -1.33 -0.46
CA MET A 21 -9.00 -0.63 -1.20
C MET A 21 -10.14 -1.54 -1.64
N SER A 22 -9.83 -2.77 -2.07
CA SER A 22 -10.83 -3.79 -2.39
C SER A 22 -11.70 -4.10 -1.18
N ARG A 23 -11.09 -4.28 0.00
CA ARG A 23 -11.87 -4.54 1.21
C ARG A 23 -12.69 -3.32 1.66
N ILE A 24 -12.15 -2.10 1.58
CA ILE A 24 -12.94 -0.87 1.83
C ILE A 24 -14.14 -0.82 0.89
N ALA A 25 -13.95 -1.10 -0.40
CA ALA A 25 -15.03 -1.10 -1.38
C ALA A 25 -16.10 -2.14 -1.05
N HIS A 26 -15.72 -3.38 -0.76
CA HIS A 26 -16.67 -4.44 -0.38
C HIS A 26 -17.44 -4.10 0.91
N GLU A 27 -16.78 -3.51 1.90
CA GLU A 27 -17.40 -3.05 3.14
C GLU A 27 -18.40 -1.89 2.91
N LEU A 28 -18.11 -0.99 1.97
CA LEU A 28 -19.05 0.06 1.57
C LEU A 28 -20.24 -0.53 0.80
N ILE A 29 -20.01 -1.51 -0.07
CA ILE A 29 -21.07 -2.21 -0.81
C ILE A 29 -22.01 -2.92 0.16
N ALA A 30 -21.47 -3.65 1.15
CA ALA A 30 -22.24 -4.34 2.17
C ALA A 30 -23.13 -3.37 3.00
N ARG A 31 -22.71 -2.11 3.14
CA ARG A 31 -23.49 -1.03 3.77
C ARG A 31 -24.53 -0.39 2.82
N GLY A 32 -24.73 -0.93 1.62
CA GLY A 32 -25.73 -0.47 0.64
C GLY A 32 -25.25 0.67 -0.27
N HIS A 33 -23.94 0.95 -0.34
CA HIS A 33 -23.40 1.92 -1.28
C HIS A 33 -23.20 1.29 -2.67
N ARG A 34 -23.38 2.10 -3.72
CA ARG A 34 -23.03 1.74 -5.09
C ARG A 34 -21.71 2.39 -5.46
N LEU A 35 -20.82 1.67 -6.14
CA LEU A 35 -19.48 2.18 -6.44
C LEU A 35 -19.22 2.26 -7.94
N HIS A 36 -18.51 3.30 -8.35
CA HIS A 36 -17.72 3.32 -9.58
C HIS A 36 -16.24 3.32 -9.16
N VAL A 37 -15.55 2.20 -9.38
CA VAL A 37 -14.12 2.09 -9.12
C VAL A 37 -13.36 2.44 -10.39
N VAL A 38 -12.45 3.40 -10.33
CA VAL A 38 -11.49 3.72 -11.38
C VAL A 38 -10.11 3.30 -10.90
N THR A 39 -9.54 2.31 -11.58
CA THR A 39 -8.31 1.63 -11.16
C THR A 39 -7.41 1.29 -12.34
N SER A 40 -6.22 0.72 -12.12
CA SER A 40 -5.40 0.22 -13.23
C SER A 40 -5.84 -1.17 -13.71
N LEU A 41 -5.40 -1.56 -14.90
CA LEU A 41 -5.35 -2.98 -15.28
C LEU A 41 -4.36 -3.72 -14.36
N PRO A 42 -4.64 -4.97 -13.95
CA PRO A 42 -3.73 -5.73 -13.09
C PRO A 42 -2.32 -5.81 -13.67
N TRP A 43 -1.33 -5.45 -12.87
CA TRP A 43 0.07 -5.40 -13.34
C TRP A 43 1.13 -5.48 -12.23
N TYR A 44 0.74 -5.42 -10.95
CA TYR A 44 1.67 -5.24 -9.83
C TYR A 44 2.74 -6.34 -9.73
N GLN A 45 2.33 -7.60 -9.85
CA GLN A 45 3.20 -8.75 -9.58
C GLN A 45 4.39 -8.83 -10.54
N HIS A 46 4.14 -8.60 -11.82
CA HIS A 46 5.15 -8.71 -12.87
C HIS A 46 5.69 -7.36 -13.34
N HIS A 47 5.14 -6.25 -12.84
CA HIS A 47 5.33 -4.91 -13.38
C HIS A 47 5.11 -4.85 -14.90
N ALA A 48 4.19 -5.68 -15.37
CA ALA A 48 3.72 -5.81 -16.73
C ALA A 48 2.23 -6.17 -16.63
N ILE A 49 1.44 -5.82 -17.64
CA ILE A 49 0.01 -6.12 -17.64
C ILE A 49 -0.18 -7.64 -17.61
N ASP A 50 -1.06 -8.11 -16.74
CA ASP A 50 -1.31 -9.54 -16.58
C ASP A 50 -1.97 -10.12 -17.84
N PRO A 51 -1.65 -11.37 -18.22
CA PRO A 51 -2.23 -12.02 -19.40
C PRO A 51 -3.76 -11.96 -19.42
N GLY A 52 -4.34 -11.52 -20.54
CA GLY A 52 -5.79 -11.41 -20.72
C GLY A 52 -6.37 -10.03 -20.36
N TRP A 53 -5.51 -9.10 -19.95
CA TRP A 53 -5.84 -7.68 -19.75
C TRP A 53 -5.25 -6.76 -20.83
N ASP A 54 -4.53 -7.33 -21.81
CA ASP A 54 -3.79 -6.62 -22.85
C ASP A 54 -4.67 -5.88 -23.88
N GLY A 55 -4.05 -4.92 -24.58
CA GLY A 55 -4.61 -4.33 -25.81
C GLY A 55 -5.73 -3.29 -25.60
N GLN A 56 -6.06 -2.93 -24.37
CA GLN A 56 -7.09 -1.92 -24.08
C GLN A 56 -6.53 -0.75 -23.25
N LEU A 57 -6.79 0.47 -23.69
CA LEU A 57 -6.45 1.66 -22.93
C LEU A 57 -7.37 1.83 -21.71
N VAL A 58 -8.65 1.49 -21.88
CA VAL A 58 -9.67 1.49 -20.82
C VAL A 58 -10.56 0.27 -21.00
N ARG A 59 -10.72 -0.52 -19.94
CA ARG A 59 -11.67 -1.63 -19.86
C ARG A 59 -12.73 -1.29 -18.82
N THR A 60 -14.00 -1.57 -19.11
CA THR A 60 -15.09 -1.31 -18.17
C THR A 60 -15.90 -2.57 -17.92
N GLU A 61 -16.09 -2.90 -16.65
CA GLU A 61 -16.82 -4.05 -16.16
C GLU A 61 -18.06 -3.57 -15.39
N ARG A 62 -19.22 -4.16 -15.66
CA ARG A 62 -20.43 -3.93 -14.88
C ARG A 62 -20.51 -4.96 -13.78
N THR A 63 -20.86 -4.50 -12.58
CA THR A 63 -21.07 -5.35 -11.40
C THR A 63 -22.48 -5.11 -10.86
N GLU A 64 -22.98 -6.01 -10.02
CA GLU A 64 -24.31 -5.85 -9.39
C GLU A 64 -24.37 -4.55 -8.57
N TRP A 65 -23.27 -4.23 -7.90
CA TRP A 65 -23.11 -3.05 -7.05
C TRP A 65 -22.71 -1.78 -7.81
N GLY A 66 -22.38 -1.85 -9.10
CA GLY A 66 -22.00 -0.68 -9.89
C GLY A 66 -21.10 -0.98 -11.10
N ARG A 67 -19.85 -0.50 -11.04
CA ARG A 67 -18.93 -0.56 -12.18
C ARG A 67 -17.47 -0.48 -11.75
N ILE A 68 -16.61 -1.14 -12.52
CA ILE A 68 -15.16 -0.96 -12.47
C ILE A 68 -14.71 -0.45 -13.84
N SER A 69 -13.91 0.62 -13.87
CA SER A 69 -13.22 1.10 -15.06
C SER A 69 -11.73 1.02 -14.83
N ARG A 70 -11.08 0.09 -15.53
CA ARG A 70 -9.64 -0.13 -15.46
C ARG A 70 -8.94 0.62 -16.56
N VAL A 71 -7.91 1.36 -16.22
CA VAL A 71 -7.13 2.18 -17.15
C VAL A 71 -5.72 1.63 -17.27
N HIS A 72 -5.08 1.85 -18.41
CA HIS A 72 -3.73 1.36 -18.66
C HIS A 72 -2.72 1.94 -17.65
N PRO A 73 -1.90 1.11 -16.97
CA PRO A 73 -0.93 1.58 -15.97
C PRO A 73 0.36 2.15 -16.55
N PHE A 74 0.61 1.94 -17.85
CA PHE A 74 1.83 2.34 -18.56
C PHE A 74 3.10 1.79 -17.90
N PRO A 75 3.25 0.46 -17.79
CA PRO A 75 4.43 -0.14 -17.17
C PRO A 75 5.71 0.32 -17.90
N THR A 76 6.72 0.71 -17.13
CA THR A 76 8.02 1.18 -17.65
C THR A 76 9.17 0.51 -16.90
N ASP A 77 10.36 0.49 -17.50
CA ASP A 77 11.58 -0.02 -16.85
C ASP A 77 11.81 0.74 -15.54
N LYS A 78 11.99 -0.01 -14.44
CA LYS A 78 12.22 0.52 -13.09
C LYS A 78 13.40 1.51 -13.01
N ARG A 79 14.39 1.36 -13.90
CA ARG A 79 15.61 2.20 -13.97
C ARG A 79 15.39 3.55 -14.64
N ASN A 80 14.34 3.69 -15.46
CA ASN A 80 14.07 4.93 -16.20
C ASN A 80 13.11 5.84 -15.43
N ILE A 81 13.68 6.67 -14.54
CA ILE A 81 12.92 7.57 -13.66
C ILE A 81 12.01 8.54 -14.48
N PRO A 82 12.48 9.22 -15.55
CA PRO A 82 11.62 10.06 -16.37
C PRO A 82 10.44 9.30 -17.00
N ALA A 83 10.67 8.11 -17.53
CA ALA A 83 9.60 7.30 -18.12
C ALA A 83 8.57 6.88 -17.07
N ARG A 84 9.00 6.54 -15.85
CA ARG A 84 8.09 6.26 -14.73
C ARG A 84 7.24 7.47 -14.35
N ALA A 85 7.84 8.66 -14.28
CA ALA A 85 7.09 9.89 -13.99
C ALA A 85 6.03 10.18 -15.06
N LEU A 86 6.38 10.02 -16.34
CA LEU A 86 5.44 10.19 -17.45
C LEU A 86 4.33 9.13 -17.42
N ALA A 87 4.66 7.87 -17.12
CA ALA A 87 3.71 6.78 -16.95
C ALA A 87 2.70 7.06 -15.84
N PHE A 88 3.16 7.48 -14.65
CA PHE A 88 2.28 7.88 -13.55
C PHE A 88 1.39 9.07 -13.93
N GLY A 89 1.94 10.04 -14.66
CA GLY A 89 1.19 11.16 -15.23
C GLY A 89 0.09 10.70 -16.19
N GLY A 90 0.42 9.80 -17.13
CA GLY A 90 -0.51 9.22 -18.10
C GLY A 90 -1.63 8.43 -17.42
N PHE A 91 -1.27 7.56 -16.46
CA PHE A 91 -2.24 6.84 -15.63
C PHE A 91 -3.18 7.81 -14.90
N THR A 92 -2.63 8.82 -14.22
CA THR A 92 -3.42 9.82 -13.48
C THR A 92 -4.35 10.58 -14.41
N ALA A 93 -3.87 11.03 -15.58
CA ALA A 93 -4.67 11.77 -16.55
C ALA A 93 -5.84 10.93 -17.07
N LEU A 94 -5.57 9.66 -17.41
CA LEU A 94 -6.59 8.75 -17.90
C LEU A 94 -7.61 8.38 -16.82
N ALA A 95 -7.17 8.11 -15.58
CA ALA A 95 -8.04 7.90 -14.44
C ALA A 95 -8.91 9.13 -14.15
N THR A 96 -8.34 10.34 -14.26
CA THR A 96 -9.06 11.61 -14.09
C THR A 96 -10.15 11.75 -15.15
N LEU A 97 -9.83 11.48 -16.42
CA LEU A 97 -10.78 11.57 -17.53
C LEU A 97 -11.96 10.60 -17.31
N VAL A 98 -11.65 9.34 -17.01
CA VAL A 98 -12.66 8.29 -16.81
C VAL A 98 -13.52 8.55 -15.57
N GLY A 99 -12.92 8.97 -14.45
CA GLY A 99 -13.64 9.31 -13.22
C GLY A 99 -14.51 10.56 -13.37
N THR A 100 -14.00 11.60 -14.04
CA THR A 100 -14.71 12.86 -14.23
C THR A 100 -15.90 12.71 -15.17
N PHE A 101 -15.72 12.04 -16.31
CA PHE A 101 -16.75 11.90 -17.36
C PHE A 101 -17.55 10.58 -17.26
N GLY A 102 -17.46 9.88 -16.12
CA GLY A 102 -18.28 8.71 -15.83
C GLY A 102 -19.78 8.99 -15.96
N ARG A 103 -20.56 7.96 -16.34
CA ARG A 103 -22.02 8.09 -16.52
C ARG A 103 -22.78 8.25 -15.20
N VAL A 104 -22.22 7.77 -14.09
CA VAL A 104 -22.84 7.85 -12.77
C VAL A 104 -22.33 9.10 -12.07
N ARG A 105 -23.24 9.92 -11.55
CA ARG A 105 -22.87 11.07 -10.71
C ARG A 105 -22.63 10.57 -9.29
N PRO A 106 -21.41 10.68 -8.75
CA PRO A 106 -21.13 10.31 -7.37
C PRO A 106 -21.71 11.34 -6.39
N ASP A 107 -21.93 10.92 -5.16
CA ASP A 107 -22.24 11.73 -3.97
C ASP A 107 -20.96 12.14 -3.22
N ALA A 108 -19.87 11.38 -3.38
CA ALA A 108 -18.53 11.69 -2.88
C ALA A 108 -17.44 10.96 -3.69
N VAL A 109 -16.22 11.48 -3.64
CA VAL A 109 -15.03 10.86 -4.24
C VAL A 109 -14.09 10.37 -3.14
N LEU A 110 -13.65 9.12 -3.24
CA LEU A 110 -12.59 8.53 -2.43
C LEU A 110 -11.38 8.30 -3.33
N ALA A 111 -10.30 9.04 -3.13
CA ALA A 111 -9.03 8.79 -3.81
C ALA A 111 -8.00 8.28 -2.80
N MET A 112 -7.03 7.46 -3.23
CA MET A 112 -5.94 7.02 -2.35
C MET A 112 -4.57 7.56 -2.77
N SER A 113 -3.65 7.60 -1.81
CA SER A 113 -2.22 7.79 -1.99
C SER A 113 -1.46 6.62 -1.39
N PRO A 114 -0.34 6.18 -1.99
CA PRO A 114 0.23 6.66 -3.26
C PRO A 114 -0.51 6.16 -4.52
N PRO A 115 -0.34 6.81 -5.69
CA PRO A 115 0.47 8.02 -5.90
C PRO A 115 -0.28 9.30 -5.51
N LEU A 116 0.45 10.30 -5.01
CA LEU A 116 -0.11 11.61 -4.60
C LEU A 116 -0.91 12.31 -5.70
N THR A 117 -0.56 12.06 -6.96
CA THR A 117 -1.25 12.62 -8.13
C THR A 117 -2.73 12.22 -8.20
N LEU A 118 -3.14 11.10 -7.57
CA LEU A 118 -4.55 10.74 -7.48
C LEU A 118 -5.35 11.69 -6.58
N GLY A 119 -4.73 12.42 -5.66
CA GLY A 119 -5.38 13.51 -4.94
C GLY A 119 -5.87 14.61 -5.89
N MET A 120 -5.04 14.94 -6.90
CA MET A 120 -5.41 15.86 -7.98
C MET A 120 -6.56 15.32 -8.84
N ALA A 121 -6.46 14.05 -9.26
CA ALA A 121 -7.51 13.37 -10.02
C ALA A 121 -8.85 13.37 -9.27
N GLY A 122 -8.80 13.07 -7.96
CA GLY A 122 -9.93 13.09 -7.06
C GLY A 122 -10.57 14.47 -6.98
N ARG A 123 -9.78 15.53 -6.84
CA ARG A 123 -10.33 16.89 -6.76
C ARG A 123 -10.96 17.36 -8.06
N VAL A 124 -10.36 17.05 -9.20
CA VAL A 124 -10.93 17.41 -10.50
C VAL A 124 -12.30 16.75 -10.64
N SER A 125 -12.38 15.45 -10.33
CA SER A 125 -13.64 14.69 -10.36
C SER A 125 -14.67 15.25 -9.37
N ALA A 126 -14.26 15.52 -8.13
CA ALA A 126 -15.08 16.07 -7.06
C ALA A 126 -15.64 17.47 -7.41
N THR A 127 -14.80 18.35 -7.95
CA THR A 127 -15.18 19.71 -8.36
C THR A 127 -16.15 19.67 -9.54
N ALA A 128 -15.88 18.85 -10.55
CA ALA A 128 -16.74 18.70 -11.72
C ALA A 128 -18.14 18.18 -11.35
N ARG A 129 -18.24 17.39 -10.27
CA ARG A 129 -19.52 16.82 -9.79
C ARG A 129 -20.13 17.59 -8.62
N ARG A 130 -19.41 18.57 -8.06
CA ARG A 130 -19.75 19.38 -6.87
C ARG A 130 -20.01 18.51 -5.64
N VAL A 131 -19.07 17.63 -5.33
CA VAL A 131 -19.14 16.68 -4.21
C VAL A 131 -17.84 16.69 -3.40
N PRO A 132 -17.84 16.20 -2.14
CA PRO A 132 -16.64 16.17 -1.32
C PRO A 132 -15.62 15.13 -1.81
N LEU A 133 -14.34 15.43 -1.54
CA LEU A 133 -13.19 14.54 -1.71
C LEU A 133 -12.68 14.04 -0.35
N VAL A 134 -12.66 12.73 -0.18
CA VAL A 134 -11.90 12.02 0.86
C VAL A 134 -10.61 11.49 0.24
N PHE A 135 -9.47 11.87 0.82
CA PHE A 135 -8.16 11.39 0.36
C PHE A 135 -7.55 10.45 1.41
N ASN A 136 -7.38 9.20 1.02
CA ASN A 136 -6.95 8.11 1.89
C ASN A 136 -5.45 7.85 1.73
N ILE A 137 -4.69 8.13 2.79
CA ILE A 137 -3.22 8.03 2.79
C ILE A 137 -2.82 6.71 3.41
N GLN A 138 -2.21 5.85 2.59
CA GLN A 138 -1.75 4.52 2.99
C GLN A 138 -0.23 4.45 3.24
N ASP A 139 0.50 5.52 2.90
CA ASP A 139 1.96 5.59 3.04
C ASP A 139 2.46 7.05 3.08
N VAL A 140 3.63 7.27 3.67
CA VAL A 140 4.33 8.57 3.82
C VAL A 140 5.18 8.93 2.59
N PHE A 141 4.65 8.72 1.38
CA PHE A 141 5.32 9.19 0.16
C PHE A 141 5.11 10.71 0.00
N PRO A 142 6.16 11.54 -0.18
CA PRO A 142 7.50 11.20 -0.68
C PRO A 142 8.59 11.06 0.40
N ASP A 143 8.29 11.22 1.69
CA ASP A 143 9.29 11.26 2.78
C ASP A 143 10.18 10.01 2.78
N VAL A 144 9.57 8.82 2.75
CA VAL A 144 10.32 7.54 2.71
C VAL A 144 11.22 7.43 1.49
N ALA A 145 10.78 7.93 0.33
CA ALA A 145 11.62 7.91 -0.87
C ALA A 145 12.81 8.87 -0.77
N ILE A 146 12.67 9.97 -0.03
CA ILE A 146 13.76 10.93 0.21
C ILE A 146 14.75 10.34 1.21
N GLU A 147 14.27 9.78 2.32
CA GLU A 147 15.08 9.19 3.38
C GLU A 147 15.91 8.00 2.88
N LEU A 148 15.32 7.13 2.06
CA LEU A 148 16.01 6.01 1.41
C LEU A 148 16.93 6.43 0.25
N GLY A 149 17.07 7.72 -0.03
CA GLY A 149 17.92 8.22 -1.12
C GLY A 149 17.41 7.85 -2.52
N LEU A 150 16.15 7.43 -2.66
CA LEU A 150 15.52 7.16 -3.96
C LEU A 150 15.10 8.44 -4.68
N LEU A 151 14.93 9.54 -3.93
CA LEU A 151 14.60 10.87 -4.43
C LEU A 151 15.60 11.91 -3.90
N THR A 152 16.63 12.24 -4.70
CA THR A 152 17.79 13.01 -4.22
C THR A 152 17.86 14.46 -4.72
N GLY A 153 17.17 14.81 -5.80
CA GLY A 153 17.28 16.15 -6.39
C GLY A 153 16.45 17.22 -5.66
N GLU A 154 17.07 18.29 -5.16
CA GLU A 154 16.38 19.33 -4.37
C GLU A 154 15.12 19.91 -5.03
N ARG A 155 15.19 20.17 -6.34
CA ARG A 155 14.04 20.70 -7.11
C ARG A 155 12.90 19.67 -7.19
N VAL A 156 13.25 18.40 -7.35
CA VAL A 156 12.30 17.28 -7.42
C VAL A 156 11.66 17.07 -6.05
N ILE A 157 12.46 17.07 -4.99
CA ILE A 157 12.00 16.98 -3.59
C ILE A 157 11.05 18.13 -3.27
N ARG A 158 11.41 19.36 -3.64
CA ARG A 158 10.56 20.54 -3.45
C ARG A 158 9.23 20.41 -4.20
N GLY A 159 9.27 19.92 -5.44
CA GLY A 159 8.08 19.64 -6.24
C GLY A 159 7.19 18.56 -5.62
N ALA A 160 7.77 17.44 -5.19
CA ALA A 160 7.05 16.35 -4.54
C ALA A 160 6.39 16.80 -3.23
N ARG A 161 7.11 17.53 -2.37
CA ARG A 161 6.56 18.14 -1.13
C ARG A 161 5.49 19.20 -1.42
N ALA A 162 5.57 19.90 -2.55
CA ALA A 162 4.54 20.85 -2.96
C ALA A 162 3.27 20.12 -3.42
N LEU A 163 3.42 19.09 -4.26
CA LEU A 163 2.31 18.23 -4.71
C LEU A 163 1.64 17.54 -3.53
N GLU A 164 2.43 17.02 -2.58
CA GLU A 164 1.94 16.40 -1.36
C GLU A 164 1.03 17.35 -0.57
N ARG A 165 1.58 18.52 -0.18
CA ARG A 165 0.82 19.53 0.57
C ARG A 165 -0.43 20.01 -0.17
N LEU A 166 -0.32 20.19 -1.50
CA LEU A 166 -1.45 20.58 -2.34
C LEU A 166 -2.56 19.51 -2.27
N SER A 167 -2.20 18.24 -2.50
CA SER A 167 -3.11 17.09 -2.50
C SER A 167 -3.86 16.93 -1.18
N TYR A 168 -3.19 17.16 -0.06
CA TYR A 168 -3.84 17.12 1.25
C TYR A 168 -4.77 18.33 1.47
N ARG A 169 -4.32 19.56 1.16
CA ARG A 169 -5.09 20.79 1.40
C ARG A 169 -6.38 20.89 0.60
N MET A 170 -6.38 20.39 -0.64
CA MET A 170 -7.53 20.42 -1.54
C MET A 170 -8.60 19.36 -1.22
N SER A 171 -8.29 18.43 -0.32
CA SER A 171 -9.24 17.42 0.16
C SER A 171 -10.17 18.00 1.22
N ASP A 172 -11.41 17.48 1.28
CA ASP A 172 -12.39 17.86 2.30
C ASP A 172 -12.17 17.04 3.58
N ALA A 173 -11.68 15.81 3.45
CA ALA A 173 -11.14 15.00 4.53
C ALA A 173 -9.89 14.24 4.08
N VAL A 174 -8.95 14.03 5.01
CA VAL A 174 -7.77 13.18 4.80
C VAL A 174 -7.79 12.07 5.85
N THR A 175 -7.81 10.82 5.42
CA THR A 175 -7.77 9.67 6.34
C THR A 175 -6.38 9.07 6.36
N VAL A 176 -5.86 8.80 7.55
CA VAL A 176 -4.51 8.27 7.80
C VAL A 176 -4.57 7.07 8.74
N LEU A 177 -3.49 6.30 8.81
CA LEU A 177 -3.46 5.00 9.52
C LEU A 177 -3.16 5.11 11.02
N SER A 178 -2.47 6.16 11.46
CA SER A 178 -2.00 6.33 12.84
C SER A 178 -1.97 7.81 13.24
N ASP A 179 -1.83 8.05 14.55
CA ASP A 179 -1.64 9.40 15.09
C ASP A 179 -0.33 10.04 14.60
N ASP A 180 0.76 9.28 14.51
CA ASP A 180 2.05 9.78 13.98
C ASP A 180 1.92 10.28 12.53
N LEU A 181 1.20 9.51 11.70
CA LEU A 181 0.92 9.93 10.32
C LEU A 181 -0.02 11.13 10.29
N ALA A 182 -0.98 11.21 11.22
CA ALA A 182 -1.85 12.37 11.35
C ALA A 182 -1.04 13.62 11.67
N ASP A 183 -0.10 13.54 12.59
CA ASP A 183 0.73 14.66 13.02
C ASP A 183 1.70 15.09 11.91
N ASN A 184 2.30 14.14 11.18
CA ASN A 184 3.08 14.43 9.97
C ASN A 184 2.26 15.20 8.93
N VAL A 185 1.05 14.73 8.61
CA VAL A 185 0.16 15.39 7.64
C VAL A 185 -0.28 16.76 8.14
N ARG A 186 -0.71 16.88 9.41
CA ARG A 186 -1.12 18.16 10.02
C ARG A 186 0.00 19.18 9.96
N ALA A 187 1.22 18.81 10.34
CA ALA A 187 2.39 19.67 10.30
C ALA A 187 2.66 20.19 8.88
N LYS A 188 2.46 19.36 7.85
CA LYS A 188 2.66 19.74 6.44
C LYS A 188 1.57 20.67 5.90
N ILE A 189 0.30 20.41 6.22
CA ILE A 189 -0.83 21.18 5.66
C ILE A 189 -1.04 22.52 6.35
N THR A 190 -0.51 22.73 7.55
CA THR A 190 -0.61 24.00 8.29
C THR A 190 0.54 24.97 7.99
N ILE A 191 1.59 24.56 7.25
CA ILE A 191 2.74 25.43 6.92
C ILE A 191 2.29 26.75 6.29
N GLY A 192 2.63 27.88 6.93
CA GLY A 192 2.29 29.22 6.46
C GLY A 192 0.82 29.61 6.67
N LEU A 193 0.08 28.88 7.50
CA LEU A 193 -1.26 29.22 7.96
C LEU A 193 -1.23 29.55 9.45
N THR A 194 -2.09 30.46 9.89
CA THR A 194 -2.23 30.87 11.29
C THR A 194 -3.70 30.99 11.68
N GLY A 195 -3.98 30.94 12.99
CA GLY A 195 -5.32 31.04 13.56
C GLY A 195 -6.30 30.00 12.98
N GLU A 196 -7.54 30.44 12.78
CA GLU A 196 -8.66 29.62 12.28
C GLU A 196 -8.32 28.84 10.99
N ARG A 197 -7.51 29.40 10.09
CA ARG A 197 -7.14 28.73 8.84
C ARG A 197 -6.28 27.48 9.07
N ALA A 198 -5.39 27.52 10.07
CA ALA A 198 -4.58 26.36 10.43
C ALA A 198 -5.44 25.30 11.12
N GLU A 199 -6.33 25.71 12.02
CA GLU A 199 -7.26 24.83 12.74
C GLU A 199 -8.20 24.09 11.76
N VAL A 200 -8.81 24.81 10.82
CA VAL A 200 -9.69 24.22 9.80
C VAL A 200 -8.95 23.19 8.94
N GLN A 201 -7.68 23.42 8.58
CA GLN A 201 -6.91 22.44 7.81
C GLN A 201 -6.55 21.22 8.66
N ALA A 202 -6.05 21.42 9.88
CA ALA A 202 -5.72 20.32 10.78
C ALA A 202 -6.94 19.45 11.11
N ALA A 203 -8.12 20.07 11.24
CA ALA A 203 -9.39 19.42 11.52
C ALA A 203 -9.92 18.56 10.36
N LYS A 204 -9.26 18.51 9.19
CA LYS A 204 -9.61 17.58 8.10
C LYS A 204 -9.01 16.19 8.26
N VAL A 205 -7.97 16.06 9.08
CA VAL A 205 -7.21 14.82 9.24
C VAL A 205 -7.94 13.89 10.23
N ARG A 206 -8.17 12.65 9.82
CA ARG A 206 -8.87 11.61 10.59
C ARG A 206 -8.04 10.34 10.62
N VAL A 207 -7.85 9.78 11.81
CA VAL A 207 -7.18 8.48 11.97
C VAL A 207 -8.22 7.38 11.79
N ILE A 208 -8.01 6.53 10.79
CA ILE A 208 -8.78 5.32 10.52
C ILE A 208 -7.76 4.22 10.24
N PRO A 209 -7.40 3.40 11.25
CA PRO A 209 -6.44 2.32 11.08
C PRO A 209 -6.91 1.31 10.05
N ASN A 210 -5.95 0.68 9.37
CA ASN A 210 -6.26 -0.45 8.51
C ASN A 210 -6.79 -1.62 9.35
N PHE A 211 -7.73 -2.34 8.78
CA PHE A 211 -8.39 -3.49 9.39
C PHE A 211 -7.67 -4.79 9.02
N VAL A 212 -8.05 -5.86 9.71
CA VAL A 212 -7.70 -7.24 9.38
C VAL A 212 -8.99 -8.06 9.29
N ASP A 213 -9.01 -9.09 8.45
CA ASP A 213 -10.10 -10.06 8.46
C ASP A 213 -9.97 -10.98 9.68
N THR A 214 -10.76 -10.72 10.71
CA THR A 214 -10.75 -11.48 11.97
C THR A 214 -11.43 -12.84 11.89
N ASN A 215 -12.12 -13.15 10.79
CA ASN A 215 -12.64 -14.50 10.53
C ASN A 215 -11.53 -15.39 9.95
N ALA A 216 -10.72 -14.83 9.04
CA ALA A 216 -9.58 -15.53 8.45
C ALA A 216 -8.40 -15.62 9.42
N ILE A 217 -8.02 -14.49 10.03
CA ILE A 217 -6.89 -14.38 10.94
C ILE A 217 -7.37 -14.54 12.37
N ARG A 218 -7.21 -15.75 12.89
CA ARG A 218 -7.60 -16.14 14.24
C ARG A 218 -6.45 -16.88 14.93
N PRO A 219 -6.38 -16.86 16.28
CA PRO A 219 -5.45 -17.69 17.01
C PRO A 219 -5.59 -19.16 16.57
N ALA A 220 -4.46 -19.79 16.28
CA ALA A 220 -4.39 -21.18 15.87
C ALA A 220 -3.26 -21.90 16.62
N ALA A 221 -3.19 -23.22 16.47
CA ALA A 221 -2.13 -24.01 17.08
C ALA A 221 -0.77 -23.57 16.54
N ARG A 222 0.18 -23.39 17.46
CA ARG A 222 1.56 -23.03 17.15
C ARG A 222 2.24 -24.10 16.30
N GLU A 223 2.18 -25.35 16.77
CA GLU A 223 2.66 -26.52 16.05
C GLU A 223 1.63 -26.88 14.99
N ASN A 224 1.97 -26.58 13.73
CA ASN A 224 1.09 -26.72 12.58
C ASN A 224 1.90 -27.19 11.36
N SER A 225 1.21 -27.43 10.23
CA SER A 225 1.83 -27.96 9.01
C SER A 225 2.97 -27.08 8.46
N TYR A 226 2.97 -25.78 8.72
CA TYR A 226 4.04 -24.87 8.31
C TYR A 226 5.30 -25.16 9.13
N ARG A 227 5.17 -25.34 10.44
CA ARG A 227 6.31 -25.74 11.26
C ARG A 227 6.84 -27.13 10.89
N GLU A 228 5.96 -28.08 10.59
CA GLU A 228 6.37 -29.42 10.10
C GLU A 228 7.15 -29.31 8.79
N GLN A 229 6.57 -28.59 7.80
CA GLN A 229 7.14 -28.40 6.47
C GLN A 229 8.55 -27.80 6.51
N TYR A 230 8.79 -26.84 7.41
CA TYR A 230 10.05 -26.11 7.47
C TYR A 230 10.97 -26.53 8.63
N GLY A 231 10.67 -27.65 9.31
CA GLY A 231 11.51 -28.21 10.38
C GLY A 231 11.62 -27.30 11.61
N LEU A 232 10.54 -26.59 11.93
CA LEU A 232 10.45 -25.64 13.05
C LEU A 232 9.76 -26.24 14.29
N ILE A 233 9.37 -27.52 14.24
CA ILE A 233 8.72 -28.19 15.37
C ILE A 233 9.62 -28.14 16.61
N GLY A 234 9.04 -27.70 17.73
CA GLY A 234 9.74 -27.58 19.01
C GLY A 234 10.79 -26.47 19.07
N LYS A 235 10.95 -25.66 18.03
CA LYS A 235 11.83 -24.49 18.01
C LYS A 235 11.12 -23.26 18.58
N THR A 236 11.92 -22.30 19.04
CA THR A 236 11.44 -20.94 19.30
C THR A 236 11.58 -20.15 18.00
N VAL A 237 10.47 -19.72 17.40
CA VAL A 237 10.47 -19.07 16.07
C VAL A 237 10.31 -17.57 16.21
N VAL A 238 11.34 -16.82 15.80
CA VAL A 238 11.26 -15.37 15.59
C VAL A 238 10.90 -15.13 14.12
N MET A 239 9.71 -14.63 13.86
CA MET A 239 9.14 -14.51 12.52
C MET A 239 9.15 -13.06 12.05
N TYR A 240 9.71 -12.85 10.86
CA TYR A 240 9.39 -11.73 9.99
C TYR A 240 8.61 -12.27 8.79
N ALA A 241 7.39 -11.77 8.56
CA ALA A 241 6.57 -12.16 7.42
C ALA A 241 6.13 -10.91 6.64
N GLY A 242 6.75 -10.66 5.48
CA GLY A 242 6.50 -9.43 4.73
C GLY A 242 7.46 -9.21 3.56
N ASN A 243 7.43 -8.01 2.99
CA ASN A 243 8.33 -7.62 1.90
C ASN A 243 9.79 -7.58 2.38
N VAL A 244 10.69 -8.26 1.69
CA VAL A 244 12.14 -8.28 1.98
C VAL A 244 12.83 -7.19 1.15
N GLY A 245 12.54 -5.94 1.48
CA GLY A 245 13.05 -4.76 0.77
C GLY A 245 14.04 -3.96 1.60
N PHE A 246 14.63 -2.94 0.96
CA PHE A 246 15.66 -2.08 1.57
C PHE A 246 15.12 -1.11 2.64
N SER A 247 13.79 -0.97 2.74
CA SER A 247 13.15 -0.18 3.80
C SER A 247 12.92 -0.96 5.08
N GLN A 248 13.14 -2.27 5.05
CA GLN A 248 12.98 -3.14 6.20
C GLN A 248 14.37 -3.41 6.75
N SER A 249 14.64 -3.00 7.99
CA SER A 249 15.96 -3.10 8.65
C SER A 249 16.27 -4.55 9.06
N LEU A 250 16.23 -5.46 8.09
CA LEU A 250 16.35 -6.91 8.31
C LEU A 250 17.78 -7.34 8.64
N ASP A 251 18.77 -6.48 8.41
CA ASP A 251 20.13 -6.60 8.95
C ASP A 251 20.11 -6.70 10.49
N LEU A 252 19.24 -5.95 11.18
CA LEU A 252 19.06 -6.05 12.63
C LEU A 252 18.57 -7.45 13.06
N VAL A 253 17.77 -8.10 12.22
CA VAL A 253 17.30 -9.47 12.46
C VAL A 253 18.45 -10.47 12.30
N LEU A 254 19.35 -10.24 11.32
CA LEU A 254 20.54 -11.06 11.14
C LEU A 254 21.55 -10.87 12.28
N ASP A 255 21.72 -9.65 12.76
CA ASP A 255 22.57 -9.33 13.92
C ASP A 255 22.08 -10.01 15.20
N ALA A 256 20.76 -10.00 15.42
CA ALA A 256 20.13 -10.76 16.49
C ALA A 256 20.37 -12.26 16.31
N ALA A 257 20.17 -12.80 15.11
CA ALA A 257 20.39 -14.22 14.83
C ALA A 257 21.83 -14.66 15.12
N ARG A 258 22.82 -13.85 14.73
CA ARG A 258 24.24 -14.09 14.98
C ARG A 258 24.56 -14.17 16.48
N SER A 259 23.93 -13.30 17.27
CA SER A 259 24.10 -13.28 18.73
C SER A 259 23.50 -14.51 19.41
N PHE A 260 22.40 -15.05 18.88
CA PHE A 260 21.70 -16.20 19.45
C PHE A 260 22.25 -17.55 19.02
N GLN A 261 22.95 -17.64 17.89
CA GLN A 261 23.39 -18.90 17.29
C GLN A 261 24.20 -19.79 18.25
N THR A 262 25.00 -19.19 19.15
CA THR A 262 25.82 -19.91 20.14
C THR A 262 25.16 -20.06 21.51
N ILE A 263 24.27 -19.13 21.87
CA ILE A 263 23.67 -19.05 23.23
C ILE A 263 22.36 -19.86 23.30
N ARG A 264 21.57 -19.84 22.23
CA ARG A 264 20.23 -20.45 22.13
C ARG A 264 20.02 -21.03 20.73
N PRO A 265 20.66 -22.17 20.39
CA PRO A 265 20.56 -22.78 19.06
C PRO A 265 19.16 -23.35 18.74
N ASP A 266 18.25 -23.36 19.70
CA ASP A 266 16.83 -23.70 19.50
C ASP A 266 16.01 -22.52 18.96
N VAL A 267 16.54 -21.29 19.00
CA VAL A 267 15.89 -20.10 18.44
C VAL A 267 16.20 -20.02 16.95
N VAL A 268 15.17 -20.00 16.12
CA VAL A 268 15.26 -19.91 14.66
C VAL A 268 14.60 -18.62 14.20
N PHE A 269 15.34 -17.83 13.42
CA PHE A 269 14.85 -16.61 12.79
C PHE A 269 14.34 -16.96 11.39
N VAL A 270 13.06 -16.71 11.15
CA VAL A 270 12.41 -16.97 9.87
C VAL A 270 12.11 -15.65 9.19
N ILE A 271 12.67 -15.45 8.01
CA ILE A 271 12.36 -14.34 7.10
C ILE A 271 11.50 -14.92 5.98
N ASN A 272 10.18 -14.76 6.09
CA ASN A 272 9.20 -15.24 5.14
C ASN A 272 8.76 -14.11 4.19
N GLY A 273 9.15 -14.21 2.93
CA GLY A 273 8.76 -13.27 1.90
C GLY A 273 9.75 -13.16 0.75
N GLY A 274 9.39 -12.34 -0.24
CA GLY A 274 10.25 -11.96 -1.35
C GLY A 274 10.55 -10.47 -1.32
N GLY A 275 11.53 -10.03 -2.10
CA GLY A 275 11.83 -8.62 -2.27
C GLY A 275 13.25 -8.39 -2.77
N SER A 276 13.55 -7.13 -3.09
CA SER A 276 14.81 -6.76 -3.74
C SER A 276 16.05 -6.91 -2.87
N ALA A 277 15.91 -6.90 -1.54
CA ALA A 277 17.03 -7.02 -0.60
C ALA A 277 17.37 -8.48 -0.27
N ARG A 278 16.50 -9.43 -0.64
CA ARG A 278 16.65 -10.84 -0.25
C ARG A 278 17.98 -11.47 -0.68
N PRO A 279 18.47 -11.33 -1.93
CA PRO A 279 19.72 -11.96 -2.34
C PRO A 279 20.93 -11.49 -1.51
N ASP A 280 20.93 -10.21 -1.10
CA ASP A 280 22.01 -9.63 -0.31
C ASP A 280 21.97 -10.17 1.13
N LEU A 281 20.78 -10.23 1.72
CA LEU A 281 20.56 -10.78 3.07
C LEU A 281 20.87 -12.29 3.14
N GLU A 282 20.52 -13.06 2.11
CA GLU A 282 20.86 -14.49 2.04
C GLU A 282 22.38 -14.72 2.00
N ARG A 283 23.13 -13.87 1.28
CA ARG A 283 24.60 -13.93 1.28
C ARG A 283 25.17 -13.57 2.65
N GLU A 284 24.66 -12.52 3.27
CA GLU A 284 25.11 -12.09 4.61
C GLU A 284 24.84 -13.17 5.67
N ALA A 285 23.68 -13.81 5.59
CA ALA A 285 23.27 -14.87 6.50
C ALA A 285 23.90 -16.25 6.21
N SER A 286 24.77 -16.38 5.20
CA SER A 286 25.32 -17.67 4.75
C SER A 286 26.05 -18.47 5.83
N SER A 287 26.57 -17.81 6.87
CA SER A 287 27.22 -18.44 8.03
C SER A 287 26.27 -18.74 9.21
N LEU A 288 25.03 -18.26 9.14
CA LEU A 288 24.05 -18.35 10.22
C LEU A 288 23.19 -19.61 10.08
N SER A 289 23.42 -20.60 10.95
CA SER A 289 22.69 -21.88 10.90
C SER A 289 21.26 -21.79 11.42
N ASN A 290 20.93 -20.72 12.16
CA ASN A 290 19.65 -20.46 12.79
C ASN A 290 18.78 -19.44 12.04
N VAL A 291 19.11 -19.12 10.78
CA VAL A 291 18.28 -18.29 9.90
C VAL A 291 17.65 -19.17 8.82
N ARG A 292 16.38 -18.88 8.49
CA ARG A 292 15.61 -19.53 7.42
C ARG A 292 14.95 -18.47 6.56
N PHE A 293 15.30 -18.45 5.28
CA PHE A 293 14.54 -17.70 4.27
C PHE A 293 13.49 -18.61 3.67
N ILE A 294 12.23 -18.15 3.70
CA ILE A 294 11.09 -18.89 3.15
C ILE A 294 10.39 -17.99 2.14
N ASP A 295 9.98 -18.57 1.02
CA ASP A 295 9.27 -17.82 -0.03
C ASP A 295 7.90 -17.34 0.45
N MET A 296 7.42 -16.29 -0.21
CA MET A 296 6.07 -15.77 0.00
C MET A 296 5.04 -16.90 -0.12
N GLN A 297 4.21 -17.03 0.91
CA GLN A 297 3.17 -18.06 0.96
C GLN A 297 1.87 -17.56 0.32
N PRO A 298 1.01 -18.47 -0.19
CA PRO A 298 -0.36 -18.14 -0.55
C PRO A 298 -1.10 -17.46 0.61
N ILE A 299 -1.96 -16.50 0.29
CA ILE A 299 -2.65 -15.68 1.31
C ILE A 299 -3.53 -16.52 2.24
N GLU A 300 -4.03 -17.65 1.75
CA GLU A 300 -4.85 -18.60 2.50
C GLU A 300 -4.06 -19.26 3.64
N ARG A 301 -2.73 -19.33 3.53
CA ARG A 301 -1.83 -19.85 4.57
C ARG A 301 -1.42 -18.78 5.58
N LEU A 302 -1.76 -17.50 5.38
CA LEU A 302 -1.37 -16.42 6.29
C LEU A 302 -1.70 -16.72 7.77
N PRO A 303 -2.89 -17.26 8.14
CA PRO A 303 -3.18 -17.60 9.54
C PRO A 303 -2.21 -18.63 10.12
N GLU A 304 -1.84 -19.64 9.32
CA GLU A 304 -0.90 -20.70 9.69
C GLU A 304 0.53 -20.16 9.87
N VAL A 305 0.98 -19.30 8.96
CA VAL A 305 2.29 -18.63 9.04
C VAL A 305 2.37 -17.76 10.29
N LEU A 306 1.33 -16.98 10.58
CA LEU A 306 1.28 -16.12 11.76
C LEU A 306 1.29 -16.93 13.05
N ALA A 307 0.52 -18.01 13.12
CA ALA A 307 0.51 -18.90 14.29
C ALA A 307 1.84 -19.64 14.51
N ALA A 308 2.64 -19.84 13.45
CA ALA A 308 3.92 -20.51 13.55
C ALA A 308 5.01 -19.66 14.24
N GLY A 309 4.87 -18.34 14.33
CA GLY A 309 5.82 -17.47 15.04
C GLY A 309 5.55 -17.42 16.56
N ASP A 310 6.59 -17.60 17.37
CA ASP A 310 6.52 -17.31 18.82
C ASP A 310 6.67 -15.81 19.10
N LEU A 311 7.49 -15.14 18.31
CA LEU A 311 7.67 -13.69 18.32
C LEU A 311 7.58 -13.18 16.88
N HIS A 312 6.84 -12.10 16.67
CA HIS A 312 6.80 -11.39 15.39
C HIS A 312 7.61 -10.11 15.48
N VAL A 313 8.49 -9.87 14.49
CA VAL A 313 9.31 -8.66 14.44
C VAL A 313 8.86 -7.75 13.31
N VAL A 314 8.84 -6.45 13.57
CA VAL A 314 8.60 -5.38 12.61
C VAL A 314 9.77 -4.38 12.76
N PRO A 315 10.94 -4.70 12.18
CA PRO A 315 12.18 -3.96 12.37
C PRO A 315 12.30 -2.70 11.51
#